data_AF-A0A1C7NCX1-F1
#
_entry.id   AF-A0A1C7NCX1-F1
#
_cell.length_a   1.000
_cell.length_b   1.000
_cell.length_c   1.000
_cell.angle_alpha   90.00
_cell.angle_beta   90.00
_cell.angle_gamma   90.00
#
_symmetry.space_group_name_H-M   'P 1'
#
loop_
_entity.id
_entity.type
_entity.pdbx_description
1 polymer ?
#
loop_
_entity_poly.entity_id
_entity_poly.type
_entity_poly.pdbx_seq_one_letter_code
_entity_poly.pdbx_strand_id
1 'polypeptide(L)'
;MEYQLDQLEKEPEWVRLEDLDEEDIDDEFGDMVIEQRLLVNNTDALERITEDLKLDLPWIEALTVTSKEPLQVADVFDDLAREEAFYQQALEAARIGRQLTEEAGAAFFKPDNFIAPMLKDDKQMEAVRQRLLEEAKDGNEDALRRLHIFNKEQKKQKMNERAKLLMRKKKDGAQVELEDDFNLDLDEAERLAAATNPEAAQGNRPAKNYTRDTKNAKYALGKRKREGQQGGANPAKKGMSLNKKSSLKRPGKAKRQSMRK
;
A
#
# COMPACT_ATOMS: atom_id res chain seq x y z
N MET A 1 35.53 69.86 -29.65
CA MET A 1 35.50 70.12 -28.20
C MET A 1 34.32 69.34 -27.66
N GLU A 2 34.63 68.27 -26.94
CA GLU A 2 33.69 67.46 -26.17
C GLU A 2 33.15 68.27 -24.99
N TYR A 3 31.86 68.12 -24.72
CA TYR A 3 31.34 68.07 -23.36
C TYR A 3 30.28 66.97 -23.33
N GLN A 4 30.68 65.81 -22.82
CA GLN A 4 29.79 64.74 -22.40
C GLN A 4 29.07 65.20 -21.11
N LEU A 5 27.75 65.16 -21.12
CA LEU A 5 26.92 65.23 -19.92
C LEU A 5 26.29 63.84 -19.76
N ASP A 6 27.06 62.95 -19.13
CA ASP A 6 26.55 61.70 -18.55
C ASP A 6 25.63 62.07 -17.38
N GLN A 7 24.39 62.41 -17.70
CA GLN A 7 23.28 62.30 -16.75
C GLN A 7 22.94 60.82 -16.68
N LEU A 8 23.66 60.09 -15.82
CA LEU A 8 23.26 58.77 -15.36
C LEU A 8 21.90 58.96 -14.66
N GLU A 9 20.80 58.77 -15.40
CA GLU A 9 19.49 58.49 -14.79
C GLU A 9 19.67 57.18 -13.99
N LYS A 10 20.00 57.31 -12.71
CA LYS A 10 19.91 56.20 -11.77
C LYS A 10 18.44 55.78 -11.78
N GLU A 11 18.15 54.61 -12.33
CA GLU A 11 16.86 53.97 -12.15
C GLU A 11 16.57 53.92 -10.64
N PRO A 12 15.35 54.25 -10.20
CA PRO A 12 15.03 54.25 -8.78
C PRO A 12 15.29 52.85 -8.22
N GLU A 13 16.19 52.76 -7.25
CA GLU A 13 16.54 51.52 -6.58
C GLU A 13 15.40 51.19 -5.59
N TRP A 14 14.81 50.01 -5.75
CA TRP A 14 13.64 49.60 -4.98
C TRP A 14 14.07 49.03 -3.63
N VAL A 15 13.87 49.80 -2.57
CA VAL A 15 14.15 49.36 -1.20
C VAL A 15 12.85 49.13 -0.44
N ARG A 16 12.77 48.03 0.32
CA ARG A 16 11.58 47.73 1.14
C ARG A 16 11.61 48.60 2.39
N LEU A 17 10.43 49.03 2.85
CA LEU A 17 10.30 49.87 4.05
C LEU A 17 10.85 49.22 5.33
N GLU A 18 10.86 47.89 5.40
CA GLU A 18 11.42 47.13 6.54
C GLU A 18 12.96 47.12 6.56
N ASP A 19 13.58 47.46 5.43
CA ASP A 19 15.04 47.45 5.23
C ASP A 19 15.64 48.87 5.31
N LEU A 20 14.83 49.90 5.64
CA LEU A 20 15.24 51.30 5.77
C LEU A 20 15.37 51.69 7.24
N ASP A 21 16.52 52.27 7.63
CA ASP A 21 16.72 52.86 8.95
C ASP A 21 16.26 54.34 8.97
N GLU A 22 16.01 54.92 10.16
CA GLU A 22 15.54 56.33 10.30
C GLU A 22 16.50 57.35 9.66
N GLU A 23 17.79 57.00 9.54
CA GLU A 23 18.82 57.82 8.90
C GLU A 23 18.73 57.82 7.36
N ASP A 24 18.09 56.81 6.75
CA ASP A 24 17.89 56.70 5.30
C ASP A 24 16.68 57.51 4.81
N ILE A 25 15.83 57.99 5.72
CA ILE A 25 14.57 58.69 5.42
C ILE A 25 14.75 60.23 5.43
N ASP A 26 15.82 60.73 6.08
CA ASP A 26 16.09 62.16 6.30
C ASP A 26 17.40 62.61 5.60
N ASP A 27 17.66 62.12 4.39
CA ASP A 27 18.77 62.59 3.58
C ASP A 27 18.48 64.00 3.00
N GLU A 28 19.46 64.90 3.15
CA GLU A 28 19.37 66.34 2.79
C GLU A 28 19.06 66.60 1.29
N PHE A 29 18.96 65.55 0.48
CA PHE A 29 18.72 65.58 -0.97
C PHE A 29 17.66 64.57 -1.44
N GLY A 30 16.41 64.78 -1.01
CA GLY A 30 15.26 64.47 -1.85
C GLY A 30 14.24 63.55 -1.20
N ASP A 31 13.01 64.04 -1.12
CA ASP A 31 11.81 63.34 -0.68
C ASP A 31 11.78 61.87 -1.17
N MET A 32 12.13 60.92 -0.28
CA MET A 32 11.92 59.51 -0.54
C MET A 32 10.42 59.22 -0.55
N VAL A 33 9.87 58.87 -1.71
CA VAL A 33 8.47 58.46 -1.84
C VAL A 33 8.35 57.03 -1.34
N ILE A 34 7.96 56.88 -0.07
CA ILE A 34 7.64 55.60 0.54
C ILE A 34 6.28 55.13 0.00
N GLU A 35 6.28 54.28 -1.04
CA GLU A 35 5.06 53.65 -1.53
C GLU A 35 4.70 52.41 -0.67
N GLN A 36 3.78 52.59 0.29
CA GLN A 36 3.19 51.47 1.02
C GLN A 36 2.13 50.77 0.15
N ARG A 37 2.39 49.52 -0.27
CA ARG A 37 1.36 48.70 -0.93
C ARG A 37 0.29 48.30 0.10
N LEU A 38 -0.90 48.89 -0.02
CA LEU A 38 -2.05 48.48 0.79
C LEU A 38 -2.45 47.05 0.42
N LEU A 39 -2.40 46.12 1.39
CA LEU A 39 -2.96 44.77 1.23
C LEU A 39 -4.49 44.86 1.26
N VAL A 40 -5.09 45.12 0.10
CA VAL A 40 -6.54 45.09 -0.08
C VAL A 40 -6.93 43.76 -0.73
N ASN A 41 -7.88 43.04 -0.13
CA ASN A 41 -8.45 41.84 -0.73
C ASN A 41 -9.32 42.22 -1.94
N ASN A 42 -8.74 42.19 -3.14
CA ASN A 42 -9.43 42.49 -4.39
C ASN A 42 -10.06 41.21 -4.96
N THR A 43 -11.31 40.95 -4.59
CA THR A 43 -12.08 39.78 -5.03
C THR A 43 -12.30 39.77 -6.54
N ASP A 44 -12.59 40.92 -7.14
CA ASP A 44 -12.92 41.03 -8.57
C ASP A 44 -11.73 40.67 -9.46
N ALA A 45 -10.51 41.06 -9.05
CA ALA A 45 -9.30 40.68 -9.76
C ALA A 45 -8.98 39.19 -9.61
N LEU A 46 -9.22 38.62 -8.42
CA LEU A 46 -9.02 37.18 -8.19
C LEU A 46 -9.97 36.35 -9.05
N GLU A 47 -11.24 36.73 -9.13
CA GLU A 47 -12.23 36.04 -9.98
C GLU A 47 -11.81 36.05 -11.46
N ARG A 48 -11.45 37.22 -12.00
CA ARG A 48 -10.97 37.34 -13.39
C ARG A 48 -9.76 36.44 -13.68
N ILE A 49 -8.75 36.46 -12.81
CA ILE A 49 -7.55 35.64 -12.98
C ILE A 49 -7.90 34.15 -12.88
N THR A 50 -8.82 33.77 -11.98
CA THR A 50 -9.25 32.37 -11.88
C THR A 50 -9.99 31.91 -13.12
N GLU A 51 -10.82 32.76 -13.75
CA GLU A 51 -11.50 32.43 -15.00
C GLU A 51 -10.51 32.27 -16.16
N ASP A 52 -9.51 33.16 -16.25
CA ASP A 52 -8.47 33.09 -17.28
C ASP A 52 -7.59 31.83 -17.16
N LEU A 53 -7.36 31.35 -15.94
CA LEU A 53 -6.54 30.16 -15.66
C LEU A 53 -7.32 28.84 -15.69
N LYS A 54 -8.64 28.88 -15.48
CA LYS A 54 -9.45 27.68 -15.34
C LYS A 54 -9.56 26.94 -16.67
N LEU A 55 -9.08 25.70 -16.69
CA LEU A 55 -9.21 24.81 -17.83
C LEU A 55 -10.41 23.88 -17.66
N ASP A 56 -11.22 23.74 -18.71
CA ASP A 56 -12.32 22.77 -18.77
C ASP A 56 -11.81 21.47 -19.43
N LEU A 57 -11.37 20.53 -18.60
CA LEU A 57 -10.78 19.26 -19.02
C LEU A 57 -11.52 18.09 -18.37
N PRO A 58 -11.54 16.90 -19.01
CA PRO A 58 -12.09 15.72 -18.38
C PRO A 58 -11.33 15.40 -17.10
N TRP A 59 -12.02 14.83 -16.11
CA TRP A 59 -11.46 14.60 -14.77
C TRP A 59 -10.13 13.84 -14.78
N ILE A 60 -9.94 12.92 -15.73
CA ILE A 60 -8.71 12.10 -15.84
C ILE A 60 -7.44 12.94 -16.07
N GLU A 61 -7.56 14.14 -16.63
CA GLU A 61 -6.41 15.04 -16.85
C GLU A 61 -6.10 15.88 -15.61
N ALA A 62 -7.12 16.17 -14.78
CA ALA A 62 -6.95 16.91 -13.53
C ALA A 62 -6.54 15.99 -12.37
N LEU A 63 -7.12 14.79 -12.29
CA LEU A 63 -6.96 13.82 -11.19
C LEU A 63 -7.23 14.41 -9.80
N THR A 64 -8.00 15.50 -9.74
CA THR A 64 -8.32 16.23 -8.51
C THR A 64 -9.62 15.72 -7.90
N VAL A 65 -9.62 15.47 -6.60
CA VAL A 65 -10.84 15.17 -5.83
C VAL A 65 -10.94 16.16 -4.69
N THR A 66 -12.05 16.89 -4.63
CA THR A 66 -12.33 17.86 -3.57
C THR A 66 -13.22 17.20 -2.52
N SER A 67 -12.86 17.36 -1.24
CA SER A 67 -13.69 16.91 -0.12
C SER A 67 -15.01 17.69 -0.10
N LYS A 68 -16.11 16.99 0.20
CA LYS A 68 -17.44 17.63 0.33
C LYS A 68 -17.56 18.43 1.62
N GLU A 69 -16.94 17.94 2.68
CA GLU A 69 -16.98 18.56 4.00
C GLU A 69 -15.61 19.19 4.32
N PRO A 70 -15.60 20.37 4.96
CA PRO A 70 -14.37 20.95 5.46
C PRO A 70 -13.79 20.07 6.56
N LEU A 71 -12.46 19.99 6.61
CA LEU A 71 -11.78 19.24 7.65
C LEU A 71 -12.02 19.87 9.01
N GLN A 72 -12.60 19.12 9.94
CA GLN A 72 -12.85 19.57 11.31
C GLN A 72 -11.91 18.83 12.25
N VAL A 73 -11.03 19.59 12.90
CA VAL A 73 -10.14 19.07 13.95
C VAL A 73 -10.44 19.88 15.22
N ALA A 74 -10.76 19.18 16.31
CA ALA A 74 -11.18 19.82 17.56
C ALA A 74 -10.05 20.65 18.21
N ASP A 75 -8.83 20.11 18.20
CA ASP A 75 -7.63 20.81 18.63
C ASP A 75 -6.55 20.72 17.54
N VAL A 76 -6.11 21.87 17.05
CA VAL A 76 -5.10 21.96 15.98
C VAL A 76 -3.72 21.53 16.48
N PHE A 77 -3.46 21.58 17.79
CA PHE A 77 -2.19 21.19 18.40
C PHE A 77 -2.12 19.69 18.74
N ASP A 78 -3.24 18.98 18.71
CA ASP A 78 -3.26 17.52 18.83
C ASP A 78 -2.90 16.90 17.47
N ASP A 79 -1.63 16.55 17.33
CA ASP A 79 -1.09 16.00 16.10
C ASP A 79 -1.73 14.65 15.72
N LEU A 80 -2.06 13.81 16.71
CA LEU A 80 -2.59 12.47 16.44
C LEU A 80 -4.02 12.55 15.89
N ALA A 81 -4.87 13.39 16.49
CA ALA A 81 -6.22 13.63 15.98
C ALA A 81 -6.19 14.30 14.59
N ARG A 82 -5.25 15.22 14.38
CA ARG A 82 -5.06 15.90 13.10
C ARG A 82 -4.59 14.94 11.99
N GLU A 83 -3.62 14.08 12.29
CA GLU A 83 -3.14 13.04 11.36
C GLU A 83 -4.26 12.07 10.99
N GLU A 84 -5.09 11.67 11.95
CA GLU A 84 -6.24 10.80 11.67
C GLU A 84 -7.24 11.47 10.72
N ALA A 85 -7.53 12.76 10.93
CA ALA A 85 -8.42 13.52 10.07
C ALA A 85 -7.87 13.62 8.62
N PHE A 86 -6.58 13.92 8.45
CA PHE A 86 -5.94 13.92 7.13
C PHE A 86 -5.96 12.54 6.47
N TYR A 87 -5.72 11.48 7.26
CA TYR A 87 -5.75 10.12 6.75
C TYR A 87 -7.15 9.74 6.24
N GLN A 88 -8.21 10.07 6.98
CA GLN A 88 -9.59 9.79 6.58
C GLN A 88 -9.97 10.55 5.29
N GLN A 89 -9.59 11.83 5.19
CA GLN A 89 -9.82 12.64 4.00
C GLN A 89 -9.10 12.06 2.77
N ALA A 90 -7.83 11.69 2.92
CA ALA A 90 -7.05 11.07 1.84
C ALA A 90 -7.61 9.70 1.42
N LEU A 91 -8.10 8.91 2.39
CA LEU A 91 -8.71 7.60 2.13
C LEU A 91 -10.00 7.74 1.33
N GLU A 92 -10.85 8.72 1.67
CA GLU A 92 -12.08 9.00 0.92
C GLU A 92 -11.75 9.44 -0.51
N ALA A 93 -10.82 10.39 -0.66
CA ALA A 93 -10.38 10.86 -1.97
C ALA A 93 -9.80 9.72 -2.83
N ALA A 94 -9.01 8.82 -2.25
CA ALA A 94 -8.48 7.65 -2.95
C ALA A 94 -9.58 6.67 -3.40
N ARG A 95 -10.64 6.48 -2.61
CA ARG A 95 -11.78 5.63 -2.98
C ARG A 95 -12.58 6.23 -4.14
N ILE A 96 -12.85 7.53 -4.09
CA ILE A 96 -13.54 8.26 -5.16
C ILE A 96 -12.68 8.27 -6.44
N GLY A 97 -11.40 8.61 -6.32
CA GLY A 97 -10.48 8.62 -7.44
C GLY A 97 -10.35 7.25 -8.10
N ARG A 98 -10.38 6.16 -7.32
CA ARG A 98 -10.43 4.81 -7.89
C ARG A 98 -11.67 4.58 -8.75
N GLN A 99 -12.86 4.96 -8.26
CA GLN A 99 -14.11 4.80 -9.02
C GLN A 99 -14.07 5.61 -10.32
N LEU A 100 -13.67 6.88 -10.25
CA LEU A 100 -13.57 7.76 -11.42
C LEU A 100 -12.52 7.28 -12.43
N THR A 101 -11.42 6.68 -11.97
CA THR A 101 -10.40 6.09 -12.85
C THR A 101 -10.93 4.86 -13.57
N GLU A 102 -11.67 4.00 -12.85
CA GLU A 102 -12.32 2.81 -13.43
C GLU A 102 -13.40 3.21 -14.45
N GLU A 103 -14.19 4.26 -14.18
CA GLU A 103 -15.18 4.84 -15.11
C GLU A 103 -14.55 5.44 -16.37
N ALA A 104 -13.38 6.08 -16.24
CA ALA A 104 -12.59 6.58 -17.36
C ALA A 104 -11.91 5.47 -18.18
N GLY A 105 -12.01 4.21 -17.74
CA GLY A 105 -11.40 3.06 -18.42
C GLY A 105 -9.88 2.95 -18.25
N ALA A 106 -9.30 3.66 -17.28
CA ALA A 106 -7.86 3.65 -17.00
C ALA A 106 -7.49 2.60 -15.95
N ALA A 107 -6.25 2.07 -16.03
CA ALA A 107 -5.74 1.11 -15.07
C ALA A 107 -5.29 1.82 -13.78
N PHE A 108 -5.97 1.55 -12.66
CA PHE A 108 -5.64 2.16 -11.36
C PHE A 108 -4.45 1.50 -10.66
N PHE A 109 -4.40 0.16 -10.65
CA PHE A 109 -3.34 -0.58 -9.97
C PHE A 109 -2.13 -0.75 -10.88
N LYS A 110 -0.95 -0.43 -10.33
CA LYS A 110 0.33 -0.84 -10.93
C LYS A 110 0.30 -2.36 -11.17
N PRO A 111 0.50 -2.83 -12.41
CA PRO A 111 0.63 -4.26 -12.67
C PRO A 111 1.80 -4.83 -11.87
N ASP A 112 1.65 -6.05 -11.32
CA ASP A 112 2.64 -6.70 -10.46
C ASP A 112 4.05 -6.87 -11.08
N ASN A 113 4.19 -6.56 -12.38
CA ASN A 113 5.34 -6.87 -13.22
C ASN A 113 5.93 -5.65 -13.90
N PHE A 114 5.43 -4.48 -13.53
CA PHE A 114 5.90 -3.23 -14.04
C PHE A 114 7.09 -2.80 -13.18
N ILE A 115 8.30 -2.92 -13.72
CA ILE A 115 9.52 -2.47 -13.06
C ILE A 115 9.84 -1.08 -13.61
N ALA A 116 9.80 -0.10 -12.73
CA ALA A 116 10.11 1.30 -12.99
C ALA A 116 10.85 1.86 -11.78
N PRO A 117 11.66 2.91 -11.92
CA PRO A 117 12.28 3.59 -10.79
C PRO A 117 11.19 4.07 -9.83
N MET A 118 11.31 3.67 -8.56
CA MET A 118 10.39 4.08 -7.49
C MET A 118 10.98 5.31 -6.77
N LEU A 119 10.15 6.04 -6.01
CA LEU A 119 10.59 7.23 -5.28
C LEU A 119 11.71 6.93 -4.24
N LYS A 120 11.72 5.71 -3.68
CA LYS A 120 12.72 5.24 -2.71
C LYS A 120 13.43 4.01 -3.25
N ASP A 121 14.73 3.95 -3.00
CA ASP A 121 15.58 2.82 -3.40
C ASP A 121 15.30 1.57 -2.55
N ASP A 122 15.52 0.39 -3.14
CA ASP A 122 15.37 -0.90 -2.44
C ASP A 122 16.26 -0.99 -1.19
N LYS A 123 17.46 -0.42 -1.23
CA LYS A 123 18.37 -0.36 -0.07
C LYS A 123 17.78 0.42 1.10
N GLN A 124 17.08 1.52 0.82
CA GLN A 124 16.42 2.32 1.85
C GLN A 124 15.22 1.57 2.44
N MET A 125 14.44 0.88 1.59
CA MET A 125 13.32 0.06 2.05
C MET A 125 13.77 -1.17 2.87
N GLU A 126 14.96 -1.71 2.57
CA GLU A 126 15.57 -2.76 3.36
C GLU A 126 15.98 -2.26 4.76
N ALA A 127 16.55 -1.05 4.85
CA ALA A 127 16.87 -0.42 6.14
C ALA A 127 15.60 -0.19 6.99
N VAL A 128 14.50 0.28 6.38
CA VAL A 128 13.21 0.42 7.07
C VAL A 128 12.71 -0.93 7.60
N ARG A 129 12.84 -1.99 6.81
CA ARG A 129 12.46 -3.35 7.24
C ARG A 129 13.31 -3.82 8.43
N GLN A 130 14.62 -3.56 8.40
CA GLN A 130 15.52 -3.93 9.50
C GLN A 130 15.12 -3.23 10.80
N ARG A 131 14.80 -1.93 10.74
CA ARG A 131 14.29 -1.19 11.89
C ARG A 131 12.98 -1.75 12.43
N LEU A 132 12.02 -2.09 11.56
CA LEU A 132 10.77 -2.74 11.97
C LEU A 132 11.01 -4.11 12.63
N LEU A 133 12.03 -4.85 12.19
CA LEU A 133 12.42 -6.12 12.80
C LEU A 133 13.04 -5.93 14.19
N GLU A 134 13.82 -4.87 14.39
CA GLU A 134 14.40 -4.52 15.69
C GLU A 134 13.31 -4.09 16.68
N GLU A 135 12.46 -3.14 16.29
CA GLU A 135 11.34 -2.67 17.12
C GLU A 135 10.35 -3.80 17.46
N ALA A 136 10.13 -4.75 16.54
CA ALA A 136 9.31 -5.92 16.80
C ALA A 136 9.97 -6.92 17.77
N LYS A 137 11.32 -7.02 17.78
CA LYS A 137 12.06 -7.84 18.77
C LYS A 137 12.01 -7.20 20.15
N ASP A 138 11.96 -5.88 20.22
CA ASP A 138 11.84 -5.12 21.47
C ASP A 138 10.44 -5.20 22.09
N GLY A 139 9.50 -5.93 21.44
CA GLY A 139 8.19 -6.25 21.98
C GLY A 139 7.08 -5.28 21.61
N ASN A 140 7.31 -4.37 20.66
CA ASN A 140 6.28 -3.47 20.19
C ASN A 140 5.27 -4.21 19.28
N GLU A 141 4.03 -4.37 19.76
CA GLU A 141 2.97 -5.08 19.02
C GLU A 141 2.62 -4.41 17.69
N ASP A 142 2.69 -3.08 17.62
CA ASP A 142 2.39 -2.33 16.40
C ASP A 142 3.49 -2.52 15.34
N ALA A 143 4.76 -2.56 15.77
CA ALA A 143 5.87 -2.90 14.89
C ALA A 143 5.72 -4.33 14.34
N LEU A 144 5.26 -5.27 15.17
CA LEU A 144 4.98 -6.65 14.75
C LEU A 144 3.86 -6.72 13.70
N ARG A 145 2.78 -5.94 13.87
CA ARG A 145 1.69 -5.84 12.88
C ARG A 145 2.19 -5.26 11.55
N ARG A 146 2.94 -4.15 11.61
CA ARG A 146 3.53 -3.50 10.43
C ARG A 146 4.48 -4.45 9.69
N LEU A 147 5.33 -5.15 10.43
CA LEU A 147 6.23 -6.17 9.87
C LEU A 147 5.47 -7.33 9.22
N HIS A 148 4.34 -7.77 9.80
CA HIS A 148 3.52 -8.82 9.21
C HIS A 148 2.92 -8.40 7.87
N ILE A 149 2.38 -7.17 7.79
CA ILE A 149 1.85 -6.59 6.55
C ILE A 149 2.97 -6.49 5.50
N PHE A 150 4.13 -5.94 5.88
CA PHE A 150 5.29 -5.83 5.00
C PHE A 150 5.74 -7.20 4.45
N ASN A 151 5.81 -8.21 5.31
CA ASN A 151 6.17 -9.57 4.91
C ASN A 151 5.13 -10.19 3.96
N LYS A 152 3.84 -9.88 4.15
CA LYS A 152 2.77 -10.36 3.27
C LYS A 152 2.87 -9.75 1.88
N GLU A 153 3.16 -8.45 1.78
CA GLU A 153 3.35 -7.75 0.50
C GLU A 153 4.57 -8.29 -0.25
N GLN A 154 5.70 -8.45 0.44
CA GLN A 154 6.91 -9.05 -0.11
C GLN A 154 6.70 -10.48 -0.61
N LYS A 155 5.94 -11.30 0.13
CA LYS A 155 5.57 -12.65 -0.32
C LYS A 155 4.71 -12.62 -1.57
N LYS A 156 3.72 -11.72 -1.65
CA LYS A 156 2.86 -11.58 -2.83
C LYS A 156 3.69 -11.24 -4.08
N GLN A 157 4.63 -10.30 -3.95
CA GLN A 157 5.56 -9.93 -5.04
C GLN A 157 6.39 -11.14 -5.49
N LYS A 158 7.06 -11.83 -4.56
CA LYS A 158 7.91 -13.00 -4.89
C LYS A 158 7.12 -14.18 -5.47
N MET A 159 5.92 -14.44 -4.97
CA MET A 159 5.05 -15.50 -5.50
C MET A 159 4.62 -15.19 -6.94
N ASN A 160 4.31 -13.94 -7.24
CA ASN A 160 3.98 -13.51 -8.59
C ASN A 160 5.18 -13.66 -9.55
N GLU A 161 6.38 -13.22 -9.15
CA GLU A 161 7.61 -13.42 -9.93
C GLU A 161 7.90 -14.91 -10.20
N ARG A 162 7.70 -15.76 -9.19
CA ARG A 162 7.94 -17.20 -9.30
C ARG A 162 6.91 -17.90 -10.17
N ALA A 163 5.63 -17.53 -10.05
CA ALA A 163 4.57 -18.02 -10.95
C ALA A 163 4.92 -17.69 -12.42
N LYS A 164 5.59 -16.57 -12.67
CA LYS A 164 6.02 -16.16 -14.01
C LYS A 164 7.21 -16.90 -14.55
N LEU A 165 8.22 -17.15 -13.72
CA LEU A 165 9.32 -18.06 -14.06
C LEU A 165 8.80 -19.45 -14.42
N LEU A 166 7.78 -19.94 -13.70
CA LEU A 166 7.12 -21.21 -13.99
C LEU A 166 6.31 -21.17 -15.30
N MET A 167 5.54 -20.10 -15.57
CA MET A 167 4.82 -19.96 -16.84
C MET A 167 5.76 -19.86 -18.04
N ARG A 168 6.90 -19.16 -17.90
CA ARG A 168 7.95 -19.13 -18.92
C ARG A 168 8.55 -20.52 -19.15
N LYS A 169 8.99 -21.20 -18.09
CA LYS A 169 9.54 -22.57 -18.17
C LYS A 169 8.55 -23.60 -18.74
N LYS A 170 7.26 -23.48 -18.43
CA LYS A 170 6.18 -24.30 -19.01
C LYS A 170 5.98 -24.01 -20.50
N LYS A 171 6.06 -22.75 -20.92
CA LYS A 171 6.03 -22.36 -22.35
C LYS A 171 7.24 -22.88 -23.11
N ASP A 172 8.39 -22.97 -22.44
CA ASP A 172 9.67 -23.45 -22.99
C ASP A 172 9.82 -24.99 -22.92
N GLY A 173 8.78 -25.72 -22.47
CA GLY A 173 8.75 -27.20 -22.49
C GLY A 173 9.59 -27.90 -21.44
N ALA A 174 10.18 -27.19 -20.47
CA ALA A 174 10.98 -27.79 -19.40
C ALA A 174 10.07 -28.43 -18.33
N GLN A 175 10.20 -29.74 -18.10
CA GLN A 175 9.56 -30.41 -16.97
C GLN A 175 10.14 -29.86 -15.66
N VAL A 176 9.31 -29.15 -14.90
CA VAL A 176 9.67 -28.69 -13.57
C VAL A 176 9.18 -29.73 -12.57
N GLU A 177 10.11 -30.53 -12.04
CA GLU A 177 9.85 -31.41 -10.91
C GLU A 177 9.78 -30.53 -9.64
N LEU A 178 8.59 -30.39 -9.07
CA LEU A 178 8.32 -29.58 -7.88
C LEU A 178 8.44 -30.48 -6.64
N GLU A 179 9.44 -30.23 -5.79
CA GLU A 179 9.56 -30.89 -4.48
C GLU A 179 8.31 -30.64 -3.63
N ASP A 180 7.88 -31.64 -2.84
CA ASP A 180 6.55 -31.71 -2.20
C ASP A 180 6.17 -30.54 -1.29
N ASP A 181 7.12 -29.74 -0.81
CA ASP A 181 6.86 -28.50 -0.05
C ASP A 181 6.34 -27.35 -0.94
N PHE A 182 6.42 -27.46 -2.27
CA PHE A 182 5.90 -26.49 -3.24
C PHE A 182 4.43 -26.65 -3.62
N ASN A 183 3.83 -27.82 -3.35
CA ASN A 183 2.44 -28.08 -3.75
C ASN A 183 1.41 -27.37 -2.85
N LEU A 184 1.77 -27.04 -1.61
CA LEU A 184 0.84 -26.39 -0.66
C LEU A 184 0.54 -24.92 -1.02
N ASP A 185 1.51 -24.19 -1.58
CA ASP A 185 1.34 -22.77 -1.93
C ASP A 185 0.78 -22.58 -3.36
N LEU A 186 1.01 -23.55 -4.25
CA LEU A 186 0.43 -23.59 -5.60
C LEU A 186 -1.08 -23.91 -5.57
N ASP A 187 -1.50 -24.85 -4.73
CA ASP A 187 -2.93 -25.18 -4.56
C ASP A 187 -3.72 -23.99 -3.97
N GLU A 188 -3.09 -23.15 -3.14
CA GLU A 188 -3.71 -21.97 -2.55
C GLU A 188 -3.77 -20.80 -3.56
N ALA A 189 -2.72 -20.61 -4.36
CA ALA A 189 -2.71 -19.64 -5.46
C ALA A 189 -3.70 -20.01 -6.58
N GLU A 190 -3.81 -21.29 -6.94
CA GLU A 190 -4.76 -21.79 -7.94
C GLU A 190 -6.21 -21.71 -7.42
N ARG A 191 -6.45 -21.94 -6.12
CA ARG A 191 -7.75 -21.71 -5.49
C ARG A 191 -8.17 -20.25 -5.49
N LEU A 192 -7.26 -19.33 -5.21
CA LEU A 192 -7.54 -17.88 -5.24
C LEU A 192 -7.80 -17.38 -6.66
N ALA A 193 -7.11 -17.95 -7.67
CA ALA A 193 -7.36 -17.66 -9.08
C ALA A 193 -8.66 -18.31 -9.61
N ALA A 194 -9.08 -19.47 -9.09
CA ALA A 194 -10.35 -20.11 -9.43
C ALA A 194 -11.55 -19.42 -8.75
N ALA A 195 -11.35 -18.75 -7.62
CA ALA A 195 -12.40 -17.98 -6.95
C ALA A 195 -12.82 -16.72 -7.74
N THR A 196 -11.96 -16.23 -8.65
CA THR A 196 -12.22 -15.07 -9.50
C THR A 196 -12.72 -15.42 -10.90
N ASN A 197 -12.77 -16.71 -11.27
CA ASN A 197 -13.20 -17.15 -12.60
C ASN A 197 -14.03 -18.45 -12.53
N PRO A 198 -15.37 -18.39 -12.67
CA PRO A 198 -16.24 -19.56 -12.49
C PRO A 198 -16.10 -20.62 -13.60
N GLU A 199 -15.50 -20.31 -14.76
CA GLU A 199 -15.29 -21.27 -15.84
C GLU A 199 -14.11 -22.23 -15.61
N ALA A 200 -13.13 -21.88 -14.77
CA ALA A 200 -11.97 -22.73 -14.48
C ALA A 200 -12.30 -23.88 -13.48
N ALA A 201 -13.50 -23.88 -12.89
CA ALA A 201 -13.92 -24.82 -11.85
C ALA A 201 -14.37 -26.20 -12.38
N GLN A 202 -14.43 -26.41 -13.71
CA GLN A 202 -14.86 -27.67 -14.33
C GLN A 202 -13.74 -28.72 -14.50
N GLY A 203 -12.64 -28.61 -13.75
CA GLY A 203 -11.68 -29.71 -13.64
C GLY A 203 -12.13 -30.73 -12.60
N ASN A 204 -12.56 -31.92 -13.02
CA ASN A 204 -12.91 -33.06 -12.17
C ASN A 204 -11.70 -33.57 -11.35
N ARG A 205 -11.28 -32.81 -10.33
CA ARG A 205 -10.28 -33.23 -9.34
C ARG A 205 -10.96 -33.36 -7.98
N PRO A 206 -10.83 -34.50 -7.29
CA PRO A 206 -11.46 -34.69 -5.98
C PRO A 206 -10.87 -33.69 -4.98
N ALA A 207 -11.72 -32.84 -4.41
CA ALA A 207 -11.33 -31.92 -3.36
C ALA A 207 -10.68 -32.70 -2.20
N LYS A 208 -9.37 -32.53 -2.01
CA LYS A 208 -8.62 -33.21 -0.96
C LYS A 208 -9.05 -32.63 0.40
N ASN A 209 -10.02 -33.29 1.03
CA ASN A 209 -10.52 -32.91 2.33
C ASN A 209 -9.51 -33.29 3.42
N TYR A 210 -8.64 -32.35 3.76
CA TYR A 210 -7.78 -32.44 4.94
C TYR A 210 -8.65 -32.57 6.20
N THR A 211 -8.46 -33.65 6.95
CA THR A 211 -9.16 -33.86 8.23
C THR A 211 -8.80 -32.76 9.21
N ARG A 212 -9.72 -32.40 10.13
CA ARG A 212 -9.49 -31.34 11.12
C ARG A 212 -8.18 -31.49 11.89
N ASP A 213 -7.76 -32.74 12.14
CA ASP A 213 -6.52 -33.04 12.86
C ASP A 213 -5.27 -32.57 12.10
N THR A 214 -5.25 -32.71 10.77
CA THR A 214 -4.13 -32.21 9.94
C THR A 214 -4.08 -30.69 9.88
N LYS A 215 -5.24 -30.01 9.92
CA LYS A 215 -5.31 -28.55 10.03
C LYS A 215 -4.82 -28.09 11.40
N ASN A 216 -5.28 -28.73 12.47
CA ASN A 216 -4.84 -28.42 13.84
C ASN A 216 -3.33 -28.64 14.01
N ALA A 217 -2.74 -29.66 13.38
CA ALA A 217 -1.29 -29.89 13.41
C ALA A 217 -0.46 -28.79 12.73
N LYS A 218 -1.02 -28.15 11.69
CA LYS A 218 -0.39 -27.01 10.98
C LYS A 218 -0.43 -25.72 11.81
N TYR A 219 -1.49 -25.51 12.58
CA TYR A 219 -1.69 -24.30 13.40
C TYR A 219 -1.32 -24.46 14.88
N ALA A 220 -0.91 -25.64 15.34
CA ALA A 220 -0.40 -25.87 16.70
C ALA A 220 1.04 -25.34 16.85
N LEU A 221 1.22 -24.02 16.68
CA LEU A 221 2.38 -23.28 17.19
C LEU A 221 2.23 -23.21 18.72
N GLY A 222 2.84 -24.12 19.46
CA GLY A 222 2.83 -23.95 20.92
C GLY A 222 3.49 -25.00 21.78
N LYS A 223 3.49 -26.30 21.41
CA LYS A 223 4.13 -27.34 22.24
C LYS A 223 4.57 -28.55 21.40
N ARG A 224 5.67 -28.42 20.67
CA ARG A 224 6.50 -29.60 20.36
C ARG A 224 7.81 -29.45 21.11
N LYS A 225 7.89 -30.17 22.22
CA LYS A 225 9.09 -30.32 23.05
C LYS A 225 10.22 -30.78 22.12
N ARG A 226 11.28 -29.99 22.03
CA ARG A 226 12.54 -30.33 21.34
C ARG A 226 13.21 -31.46 22.12
N GLU A 227 12.81 -32.70 21.88
CA GLU A 227 13.55 -33.86 22.39
C GLU A 227 13.21 -35.08 21.55
N GLY A 228 14.19 -35.51 20.75
CA GLY A 228 14.23 -36.84 20.14
C GLY A 228 13.72 -36.93 18.71
N GLN A 229 14.59 -36.67 17.73
CA GLN A 229 14.78 -37.59 16.61
C GLN A 229 16.07 -37.31 15.84
N GLN A 230 17.13 -37.96 16.30
CA GLN A 230 18.15 -38.50 15.40
C GLN A 230 17.49 -39.58 14.53
N GLY A 231 17.81 -39.58 13.23
CA GLY A 231 17.66 -40.71 12.30
C GLY A 231 16.32 -41.46 12.30
N GLY A 232 15.42 -41.10 11.39
CA GLY A 232 14.22 -41.91 11.17
C GLY A 232 13.36 -41.38 10.05
N ALA A 233 13.05 -42.25 9.09
CA ALA A 233 12.39 -41.94 7.83
C ALA A 233 11.04 -41.23 7.94
N ASN A 234 10.77 -40.44 6.91
CA ASN A 234 9.54 -39.71 6.61
C ASN A 234 8.29 -40.62 6.76
N PRO A 235 7.36 -40.36 7.71
CA PRO A 235 6.19 -41.23 7.94
C PRO A 235 5.04 -40.90 6.97
N ALA A 236 5.34 -40.80 5.67
CA ALA A 236 4.34 -40.61 4.62
C ALA A 236 4.33 -41.75 3.58
N LYS A 237 5.24 -42.72 3.67
CA LYS A 237 5.30 -43.85 2.73
C LYS A 237 5.58 -45.17 3.44
N LYS A 238 4.56 -45.80 4.02
CA LYS A 238 4.52 -47.26 4.13
C LYS A 238 3.07 -47.75 4.13
N GLY A 239 2.69 -48.36 3.03
CA GLY A 239 1.37 -48.96 2.85
C GLY A 239 1.17 -50.21 3.72
N MET A 240 -0.11 -50.47 3.96
CA MET A 240 -0.76 -51.78 4.09
C MET A 240 -0.30 -52.72 5.23
N SER A 241 -1.16 -52.87 6.25
CA SER A 241 -2.03 -54.05 6.44
C SER A 241 -2.31 -54.35 7.92
N LEU A 242 -3.59 -54.68 8.20
CA LEU A 242 -4.13 -55.55 9.26
C LEU A 242 -3.64 -55.23 10.71
N ASN A 243 -4.48 -54.89 11.70
CA ASN A 243 -5.64 -55.64 12.16
C ASN A 243 -6.36 -54.88 13.30
N LYS A 244 -7.62 -55.25 13.53
CA LYS A 244 -8.61 -54.71 14.48
C LYS A 244 -8.10 -54.45 15.91
N LYS A 245 -8.66 -53.41 16.56
CA LYS A 245 -9.55 -53.56 17.74
C LYS A 245 -10.39 -52.29 18.00
N SER A 246 -11.69 -52.50 17.84
CA SER A 246 -12.87 -51.82 18.41
C SER A 246 -12.69 -50.55 19.26
N SER A 247 -13.26 -49.44 18.76
CA SER A 247 -14.05 -48.54 19.61
C SER A 247 -15.40 -48.29 18.91
N LEU A 248 -16.48 -48.64 19.60
CA LEU A 248 -17.85 -48.52 19.09
C LEU A 248 -18.14 -47.05 18.74
N LYS A 249 -18.25 -46.74 17.44
CA LYS A 249 -18.74 -45.45 16.97
C LYS A 249 -20.26 -45.41 17.12
N ARG A 250 -20.75 -44.48 17.94
CA ARG A 250 -22.18 -44.21 18.13
C ARG A 250 -22.84 -43.95 16.77
N PRO A 251 -23.98 -44.58 16.45
CA PRO A 251 -24.65 -44.40 15.16
C PRO A 251 -25.13 -42.94 14.98
N GLY A 252 -25.04 -42.45 13.74
CA GLY A 252 -25.35 -41.06 13.38
C GLY A 252 -26.80 -40.66 13.64
N LYS A 253 -27.05 -39.33 13.65
CA LYS A 253 -28.30 -38.68 14.07
C LYS A 253 -29.56 -39.23 13.36
N ALA A 254 -29.48 -39.48 12.05
CA ALA A 254 -30.58 -40.05 11.27
C ALA A 254 -30.99 -41.47 11.74
N LYS A 255 -30.00 -42.32 12.04
CA LYS A 255 -30.23 -43.70 12.52
C LYS A 255 -30.68 -43.77 13.98
N ARG A 256 -30.45 -42.70 14.75
CA ARG A 256 -30.98 -42.55 16.11
C ARG A 256 -32.44 -42.09 16.10
N GLN A 257 -32.83 -41.24 15.15
CA GLN A 257 -34.23 -40.82 14.99
C GLN A 257 -35.11 -41.96 14.48
N SER A 258 -34.59 -42.83 13.59
CA SER A 258 -35.33 -44.01 13.13
C SER A 258 -35.51 -45.12 14.18
N MET A 259 -34.75 -45.08 15.28
CA MET A 259 -34.88 -46.02 16.42
C MET A 259 -35.79 -45.50 17.54
N ARG A 260 -36.30 -44.27 17.43
CA ARG A 260 -37.37 -43.76 18.30
C ARG A 260 -38.71 -44.06 17.63
N LYS A 261 -39.30 -45.21 17.96
CA LYS A 261 -40.75 -45.38 17.98
C LYS A 261 -41.25 -44.98 19.36
#